data_AF-A0AAN8FRY2-F1
#
_entry.id   AF-A0AAN8FRY2-F1
#
_cell.length_a   1.000
_cell.length_b   1.000
_cell.length_c   1.000
_cell.angle_alpha   90.00
_cell.angle_beta   90.00
_cell.angle_gamma   90.00
#
_symmetry.space_group_name_H-M   'P 1'
#
loop_
_entity.id
_entity.type
_entity.pdbx_description
1 polymer ?
#
loop_
_entity_poly.entity_id
_entity_poly.type
_entity_poly.pdbx_seq_one_letter_code
_entity_poly.pdbx_strand_id
1 'polypeptide(L)'
;DATALSQYLPSLSALGGAVSGLTPSSLTSLRFPVNILSITSVVLVSNLDENKVSPDALFTLFGVYGDVVRVKILYNKKDNALIQYSEPQQAQLAMQHLDKIRWHDRVIRVAPS
;
A
#
# COMPACT_ATOMS: atom_id res chain seq x y z
N ASP A 1 -6.98 64.90 4.41
CA ASP A 1 -6.43 63.60 3.98
C ASP A 1 -7.38 62.50 4.44
N ALA A 2 -8.37 62.19 3.60
CA ALA A 2 -9.60 61.49 3.99
C ALA A 2 -9.93 60.34 3.03
N THR A 3 -8.91 59.56 2.64
CA THR A 3 -9.06 58.49 1.64
C THR A 3 -8.61 57.11 2.16
N ALA A 4 -8.25 56.98 3.45
CA ALA A 4 -7.61 55.76 3.97
C ALA A 4 -8.46 54.94 4.96
N LEU A 5 -9.80 55.03 4.94
CA LEU A 5 -10.65 54.26 5.86
C LEU A 5 -11.89 53.58 5.22
N SER A 6 -11.90 53.35 3.90
CA SER A 6 -13.01 52.64 3.22
C SER A 6 -12.66 51.26 2.64
N GLN A 7 -11.47 50.71 2.93
CA GLN A 7 -11.03 49.41 2.40
C GLN A 7 -11.24 48.22 3.36
N TYR A 8 -11.93 48.42 4.49
CA TYR A 8 -12.21 47.36 5.44
C TYR A 8 -13.71 47.09 5.53
N LEU A 9 -14.33 46.53 4.47
CA LEU A 9 -15.61 45.82 4.52
C LEU A 9 -15.76 44.93 3.25
N PRO A 10 -16.13 43.64 3.37
CA PRO A 10 -16.13 42.67 2.28
C PRO A 10 -17.42 42.75 1.45
N SER A 11 -17.31 42.79 0.11
CA SER A 11 -18.44 42.62 -0.79
C SER A 11 -18.79 41.13 -0.93
N LEU A 12 -19.86 40.74 -0.24
CA LEU A 12 -20.42 39.38 -0.20
C LEU A 12 -21.21 39.03 -1.48
N SER A 13 -20.67 39.32 -2.67
CA SER A 13 -21.40 39.21 -3.94
C SER A 13 -20.66 38.46 -5.06
N ALA A 14 -19.51 37.84 -4.78
CA ALA A 14 -18.71 37.14 -5.79
C ALA A 14 -18.85 35.59 -5.81
N LEU A 15 -19.87 35.01 -5.15
CA LEU A 15 -20.05 33.56 -5.03
C LEU A 15 -21.31 33.00 -5.75
N GLY A 16 -21.88 33.75 -6.68
CA GLY A 16 -23.14 33.40 -7.37
C GLY A 16 -23.02 32.75 -8.76
N GLY A 17 -21.82 32.40 -9.25
CA GLY A 17 -21.61 32.22 -10.70
C GLY A 17 -20.94 30.94 -11.20
N ALA A 18 -20.74 29.89 -10.38
CA ALA A 18 -19.95 28.72 -10.82
C ALA A 18 -20.54 27.34 -10.53
N VAL A 19 -21.84 27.22 -10.21
CA VAL A 19 -22.50 25.91 -9.99
C VAL A 19 -23.24 25.35 -11.21
N SER A 20 -23.28 26.09 -12.33
CA SER A 20 -24.08 25.72 -13.51
C SER A 20 -23.26 25.07 -14.64
N GLY A 21 -22.33 24.18 -14.29
CA GLY A 21 -21.47 23.52 -15.28
C GLY A 21 -20.90 22.15 -14.87
N LEU A 22 -21.34 21.57 -13.75
CA LEU A 22 -20.92 20.23 -13.35
C LEU A 22 -21.71 19.19 -14.16
N THR A 23 -21.35 19.04 -15.44
CA THR A 23 -21.71 17.84 -16.18
C THR A 23 -20.94 16.67 -15.57
N PRO A 24 -21.57 15.49 -15.36
CA PRO A 24 -20.93 14.33 -14.72
C PRO A 24 -19.79 13.71 -15.55
N SER A 25 -19.42 14.32 -16.68
CA SER A 25 -18.44 13.79 -17.64
C SER A 25 -17.03 14.33 -17.45
N SER A 26 -16.82 15.35 -16.60
CA SER A 26 -15.52 16.02 -16.41
C SER A 26 -14.67 15.47 -15.25
N LEU A 27 -15.16 14.48 -14.49
CA LEU A 27 -14.40 13.84 -13.42
C LEU A 27 -13.33 12.85 -13.93
N THR A 28 -13.24 12.64 -15.25
CA THR A 28 -12.40 11.60 -15.87
C THR A 28 -10.92 11.97 -16.05
N SER A 29 -10.48 13.20 -15.71
CA SER A 29 -9.09 13.63 -15.97
C SER A 29 -8.20 13.79 -14.75
N LEU A 30 -8.61 13.35 -13.56
CA LEU A 30 -7.67 12.99 -12.49
C LEU A 30 -7.16 11.58 -12.76
N ARG A 31 -6.40 11.44 -13.87
CA ARG A 31 -5.54 10.29 -14.12
C ARG A 31 -4.39 10.38 -13.13
N PHE A 32 -4.67 10.03 -11.88
CA PHE A 32 -3.64 9.64 -10.94
C PHE A 32 -2.79 8.59 -11.67
N PRO A 33 -1.47 8.77 -11.77
CA PRO A 33 -0.61 7.65 -12.05
C PRO A 33 -0.73 6.73 -10.84
N VAL A 34 -1.79 5.90 -10.82
CA VAL A 34 -1.80 4.68 -10.04
C VAL A 34 -0.67 3.88 -10.65
N ASN A 35 0.51 4.04 -10.07
CA ASN A 35 1.59 3.12 -10.22
C ASN A 35 0.99 1.76 -9.87
N ILE A 36 0.70 0.98 -10.92
CA ILE A 36 0.13 -0.37 -10.93
C ILE A 36 1.16 -1.34 -10.34
N LEU A 37 1.70 -1.02 -9.17
CA LEU A 37 2.40 -1.99 -8.34
C LEU A 37 1.34 -3.00 -7.97
N SER A 38 1.36 -4.15 -8.64
CA SER A 38 0.61 -5.36 -8.32
C SER A 38 0.01 -5.30 -6.92
N ILE A 39 -1.25 -4.89 -6.83
CA ILE A 39 -2.03 -4.91 -5.60
C ILE A 39 -2.42 -6.38 -5.44
N THR A 40 -1.43 -7.23 -5.18
CA THR A 40 -1.65 -8.65 -4.94
C THR A 40 -1.66 -8.82 -3.45
N SER A 41 -2.78 -9.35 -2.95
CA SER A 41 -2.90 -9.73 -1.55
C SER A 41 -2.00 -10.93 -1.21
N VAL A 42 -1.28 -11.49 -2.19
CA VAL A 42 -0.38 -12.62 -2.00
C VAL A 42 1.06 -12.14 -2.13
N VAL A 43 1.85 -12.50 -1.14
CA VAL A 43 3.25 -12.13 -1.02
C VAL A 43 4.10 -13.38 -1.18
N LEU A 44 5.08 -13.32 -2.07
CA LEU A 44 6.08 -14.35 -2.25
C LEU A 44 7.34 -13.96 -1.48
N VAL A 45 7.75 -14.83 -0.58
CA VAL A 45 9.02 -14.72 0.15
C VAL A 45 10.00 -15.68 -0.47
N SER A 46 11.10 -15.16 -1.00
CA SER A 46 12.22 -15.93 -1.54
C SER A 46 13.41 -15.93 -0.60
N ASN A 47 14.28 -16.93 -0.79
CA ASN A 47 15.56 -17.07 -0.10
C ASN A 47 15.44 -17.40 1.41
N LEU A 48 14.41 -18.17 1.77
CA LEU A 48 14.23 -18.73 3.11
C LEU A 48 15.16 -19.94 3.36
N ASP A 49 15.57 -20.15 4.61
CA ASP A 49 16.40 -21.29 4.99
C ASP A 49 15.54 -22.52 5.33
N GLU A 50 15.69 -23.60 4.54
CA GLU A 50 14.91 -24.84 4.68
C GLU A 50 15.01 -25.47 6.09
N ASN A 51 16.18 -25.41 6.72
CA ASN A 51 16.43 -26.08 7.98
C ASN A 51 15.78 -25.38 9.19
N LYS A 52 15.36 -24.13 9.04
CA LYS A 52 14.81 -23.32 10.15
C LYS A 52 13.47 -22.65 9.83
N VAL A 53 12.93 -22.84 8.62
CA VAL A 53 11.64 -22.26 8.25
C VAL A 53 10.51 -23.07 8.87
N SER A 54 9.72 -22.41 9.73
CA SER A 54 8.48 -22.95 10.28
C SER A 54 7.31 -22.12 9.76
N PRO A 55 6.20 -22.74 9.32
CA PRO A 55 5.03 -22.01 8.86
C PRO A 55 4.45 -21.10 9.96
N ASP A 56 4.55 -21.54 11.22
CA ASP A 56 4.12 -20.82 12.41
C ASP A 56 4.93 -19.53 12.66
N ALA A 57 6.25 -19.60 12.44
CA ALA A 57 7.15 -18.46 12.57
C ALA A 57 6.88 -17.42 11.47
N LEU A 58 6.62 -17.88 10.24
CA LEU A 58 6.20 -17.00 9.15
C LEU A 58 4.86 -16.34 9.47
N PHE A 59 3.88 -17.10 9.95
CA PHE A 59 2.58 -16.56 10.33
C PHE A 59 2.70 -15.48 11.41
N THR A 60 3.51 -15.72 12.44
CA THR A 60 3.75 -14.75 13.52
C THR A 60 4.45 -13.49 13.00
N LEU A 61 5.47 -13.63 12.15
CA LEU A 61 6.24 -12.49 11.63
C LEU A 61 5.40 -11.61 10.69
N PHE A 62 4.69 -12.23 9.76
CA PHE A 62 3.84 -11.55 8.79
C PHE A 62 2.52 -11.05 9.42
N GLY A 63 2.06 -11.70 10.50
CA GLY A 63 0.88 -11.32 11.28
C GLY A 63 1.00 -9.98 12.03
N VAL A 64 2.23 -9.49 12.26
CA VAL A 64 2.45 -8.16 12.88
C VAL A 64 2.10 -7.03 11.91
N TYR A 65 2.20 -7.27 10.61
CA TYR A 65 2.00 -6.27 9.56
C TYR A 65 0.62 -6.34 8.90
N GLY A 66 -0.11 -7.44 9.10
CA GLY A 66 -1.46 -7.59 8.57
C GLY A 66 -2.10 -8.94 8.87
N ASP A 67 -3.37 -9.07 8.52
CA ASP A 67 -4.13 -10.29 8.66
C ASP A 67 -3.71 -11.32 7.60
N VAL A 68 -3.04 -12.38 8.05
CA VAL A 68 -2.59 -13.49 7.23
C VAL A 68 -3.70 -14.52 7.13
N VAL A 69 -4.28 -14.67 5.94
CA VAL A 69 -5.31 -15.66 5.63
C VAL A 69 -4.72 -17.06 5.53
N ARG A 70 -3.55 -17.18 4.87
CA ARG A 70 -2.96 -18.50 4.60
C ARG A 70 -1.47 -18.42 4.30
N VAL A 71 -0.70 -19.33 4.90
CA VAL A 71 0.73 -19.53 4.59
C VAL A 71 0.91 -20.85 3.86
N LYS A 72 1.68 -20.82 2.77
CA LYS A 72 1.99 -22.01 1.96
C LYS A 72 3.48 -22.05 1.67
N ILE A 73 4.16 -23.07 2.16
CA ILE A 73 5.57 -23.32 1.88
C ILE A 73 5.66 -24.15 0.58
N LEU A 74 6.50 -23.72 -0.36
CA LEU A 74 6.72 -24.48 -1.59
C LEU A 74 7.66 -25.65 -1.31
N TYR A 75 7.25 -26.86 -1.66
CA TYR A 75 8.06 -28.08 -1.50
C TYR A 75 9.14 -28.24 -2.57
N ASN A 76 8.93 -27.65 -3.75
CA ASN A 76 9.89 -27.70 -4.87
C ASN A 76 11.12 -26.81 -4.65
N LYS A 77 10.92 -25.69 -3.94
CA LYS A 77 11.97 -24.80 -3.43
C LYS A 77 11.53 -24.33 -2.07
N LYS A 78 12.00 -25.00 -1.02
CA LYS A 78 11.69 -24.66 0.38
C LYS A 78 12.21 -23.27 0.77
N ASP A 79 13.05 -22.68 -0.08
CA ASP A 79 13.43 -21.27 -0.04
C ASP A 79 12.31 -20.30 -0.42
N ASN A 80 11.16 -20.80 -0.89
CA ASN A 80 10.02 -19.98 -1.29
C ASN A 80 8.78 -20.30 -0.46
N ALA A 81 8.14 -19.24 0.03
CA ALA A 81 6.86 -19.32 0.70
C ALA A 81 5.89 -18.30 0.09
N LEU A 82 4.62 -18.64 0.10
CA LEU A 82 3.52 -17.77 -0.29
C LEU A 82 2.68 -17.46 0.94
N ILE A 83 2.42 -16.17 1.16
CA ILE A 83 1.60 -15.68 2.25
C ILE A 83 0.45 -14.90 1.63
N GLN A 84 -0.76 -15.35 1.89
CA GLN A 84 -1.98 -14.66 1.52
C GLN A 84 -2.39 -13.75 2.66
N TYR A 85 -2.45 -12.46 2.39
CA TYR A 85 -3.09 -11.48 3.24
C TYR A 85 -4.58 -11.34 2.89
N SER A 86 -5.34 -10.85 3.87
CA SER A 86 -6.76 -10.49 3.65
C SER A 86 -6.88 -9.23 2.80
N GLU A 87 -5.89 -8.34 2.88
CA GLU A 87 -5.96 -7.00 2.32
C GLU A 87 -4.62 -6.65 1.67
N PRO A 88 -4.62 -6.12 0.43
CA PRO A 88 -3.40 -5.96 -0.33
C PRO A 88 -2.53 -4.77 0.11
N GLN A 89 -3.08 -3.72 0.75
CA GLN A 89 -2.27 -2.63 1.29
C GLN A 89 -1.41 -3.12 2.46
N GLN A 90 -1.94 -4.02 3.31
CA GLN A 90 -1.17 -4.68 4.37
C GLN A 90 -0.03 -5.53 3.82
N ALA A 91 -0.30 -6.30 2.77
CA ALA A 91 0.73 -7.05 2.06
C ALA A 91 1.85 -6.12 1.56
N GLN A 92 1.49 -4.97 0.98
CA GLN A 92 2.45 -4.03 0.41
C GLN A 92 3.32 -3.32 1.45
N LEU A 93 2.77 -3.04 2.64
CA LEU A 93 3.52 -2.57 3.81
C LEU A 93 4.48 -3.64 4.31
N ALA A 94 3.98 -4.86 4.51
CA ALA A 94 4.79 -6.00 4.94
C ALA A 94 5.95 -6.24 3.96
N MET A 95 5.69 -6.18 2.65
CA MET A 95 6.72 -6.31 1.63
C MET A 95 7.82 -5.25 1.74
N GLN A 96 7.46 -3.97 1.91
CA GLN A 96 8.47 -2.91 2.04
C GLN A 96 9.32 -3.03 3.30
N HIS A 97 8.72 -3.45 4.42
CA HIS A 97 9.41 -3.53 5.70
C HIS A 97 10.16 -4.85 5.91
N LEU A 98 9.72 -5.91 5.24
CA LEU A 98 10.32 -7.25 5.33
C LEU A 98 11.21 -7.57 4.12
N ASP A 99 11.29 -6.71 3.10
CA ASP A 99 12.29 -6.88 2.03
C ASP A 99 13.70 -6.73 2.59
N LYS A 100 14.56 -7.69 2.25
CA LYS A 100 15.98 -7.76 2.64
C LYS A 100 16.25 -7.90 4.14
N ILE A 101 15.31 -8.43 4.91
CA ILE A 101 15.60 -8.76 6.32
C ILE A 101 16.54 -9.97 6.40
N ARG A 102 17.49 -9.91 7.34
CA ARG A 102 18.47 -10.98 7.58
C ARG A 102 17.82 -12.01 8.50
N TRP A 103 17.41 -13.16 7.94
CA TRP A 103 16.85 -14.25 8.71
C TRP A 103 17.86 -15.40 8.79
N HIS A 104 18.39 -15.64 10.00
CA HIS A 104 19.32 -16.71 10.39
C HIS A 104 20.74 -16.67 9.79
N ASP A 105 20.89 -16.34 8.51
CA ASP A 105 22.19 -16.11 7.82
C ASP A 105 21.94 -15.61 6.37
N ARG A 106 20.71 -15.80 5.86
CA ARG A 106 20.29 -15.37 4.53
C ARG A 106 19.39 -14.14 4.57
N VAL A 107 19.56 -13.31 3.55
CA VAL A 107 18.69 -12.15 3.32
C VAL A 107 17.44 -12.65 2.61
N ILE A 108 16.29 -12.65 3.28
CA ILE A 108 15.04 -12.99 2.61
C ILE A 108 14.60 -11.82 1.73
N ARG A 109 13.94 -12.13 0.63
CA ARG A 109 13.36 -11.13 -0.27
C ARG A 109 11.87 -11.33 -0.33
N VAL A 110 11.15 -10.22 -0.36
CA VAL A 110 9.70 -10.25 -0.31
C VAL A 110 9.18 -9.51 -1.54
N ALA A 111 8.50 -10.24 -2.41
CA ALA A 111 8.02 -9.78 -3.71
C ALA A 111 6.50 -9.98 -3.84
N PRO A 112 5.80 -9.15 -4.62
CA PRO A 112 4.41 -9.41 -4.95
C PRO A 112 4.36 -10.63 -5.87
N SER A 113 3.41 -11.54 -5.63
CA SER A 113 3.18 -12.68 -6.56
C SER A 113 2.53 -12.22 -7.85
#